data_AF-A0AAJ1ZFX0-F1
#
_entry.id   AF-A0AAJ1ZFX0-F1
#
_cell.length_a   1.000
_cell.length_b   1.000
_cell.length_c   1.000
_cell.angle_alpha   90.00
_cell.angle_beta   90.00
_cell.angle_gamma   90.00
#
_symmetry.space_group_name_H-M   'P 1'
#
loop_
_entity.id
_entity.type
_entity.pdbx_description
1 polymer ?
#
loop_
_entity_poly.entity_id
_entity_poly.type
_entity_poly.pdbx_seq_one_letter_code
_entity_poly.pdbx_strand_id
1 'polypeptide(L)'
;MIDTPEQINQRLSVLVGLDLSGVGHVANMPTLQFGPIREVTTKRETIKRVGARSLHIQCGWTVEQRATVLAAYRDFVITGEKVDPWSLS
;
A
#
# COMPACT_ATOMS: atom_id res chain seq x y z
N MET A 1 5.93 18.56 -5.65
CA MET A 1 5.38 17.29 -6.15
C MET A 1 6.55 16.58 -6.82
N ILE A 2 6.65 15.25 -6.76
CA ILE A 2 7.72 14.52 -7.45
C ILE A 2 7.10 14.06 -8.75
N ASP A 3 7.50 14.68 -9.86
CA ASP A 3 6.72 14.54 -11.09
C ASP A 3 7.47 13.73 -12.17
N THR A 4 8.74 13.39 -11.96
CA THR A 4 9.52 12.61 -12.94
C THR A 4 9.70 11.15 -12.50
N PRO A 5 9.58 10.19 -13.43
CA PRO A 5 9.86 8.78 -13.17
C PRO A 5 11.23 8.54 -12.53
N GLU A 6 12.27 9.24 -12.97
CA GLU A 6 13.62 9.16 -12.39
C GLU A 6 13.65 9.49 -10.90
N GLN A 7 12.98 10.56 -10.47
CA GLN A 7 12.97 10.94 -9.06
C GLN A 7 12.16 9.96 -8.22
N ILE A 8 11.08 9.40 -8.77
CA ILE A 8 10.30 8.34 -8.11
C ILE A 8 11.20 7.10 -7.94
N ASN A 9 11.84 6.62 -9.01
CA ASN A 9 12.75 5.47 -8.97
C ASN A 9 13.90 5.68 -7.99
N GLN A 10 14.52 6.86 -8.00
CA GLN A 10 15.60 7.19 -7.08
C GLN A 10 15.14 7.10 -5.62
N ARG A 11 13.94 7.58 -5.29
CA ARG A 11 13.41 7.48 -3.92
C ARG A 11 12.96 6.08 -3.54
N LEU A 12 12.45 5.30 -4.49
CA LEU A 12 12.05 3.91 -4.25
C LEU A 12 13.23 2.95 -4.18
N SER A 13 14.42 3.36 -4.65
CA SER A 13 15.64 2.53 -4.62
C SER A 13 15.96 1.97 -3.23
N VAL A 14 15.62 2.70 -2.16
CA VAL A 14 15.84 2.27 -0.76
C VAL A 14 15.02 1.04 -0.35
N LEU A 15 14.04 0.65 -1.16
CA LEU A 15 13.19 -0.52 -0.95
C LEU A 15 13.74 -1.76 -1.66
N VAL A 16 14.65 -1.58 -2.64
CA VAL A 16 15.20 -2.68 -3.44
C VAL A 16 16.06 -3.58 -2.55
N GLY A 17 15.83 -4.89 -2.64
CA GLY A 17 16.53 -5.89 -1.84
C GLY A 17 15.99 -6.05 -0.40
N LEU A 18 14.96 -5.30 -0.02
CA LEU A 18 14.23 -5.54 1.23
C LEU A 18 13.08 -6.53 0.98
N ASP A 19 12.93 -7.48 1.89
CA ASP A 19 11.78 -8.40 1.87
C ASP A 19 10.48 -7.64 2.13
N LEU A 20 9.42 -7.96 1.38
CA LEU A 20 8.08 -7.48 1.67
C LEU A 20 7.55 -8.21 2.92
N SER A 21 7.48 -7.48 4.02
CA SER A 21 7.21 -8.03 5.35
C SER A 21 5.76 -7.87 5.82
N GLY A 22 4.99 -7.03 5.12
CA GLY A 22 3.59 -6.82 5.46
C GLY A 22 2.84 -5.98 4.44
N VAL A 23 1.54 -6.22 4.38
CA VAL A 23 0.58 -5.44 3.59
C VAL A 23 -0.52 -5.00 4.53
N GLY A 24 -0.96 -3.75 4.39
CA GLY A 24 -2.04 -3.22 5.19
C GLY A 24 -2.70 -2.03 4.53
N HIS A 25 -3.57 -1.39 5.31
CA HIS A 25 -4.35 -0.25 4.87
C HIS A 25 -4.36 0.81 5.96
N VAL A 26 -3.98 2.04 5.62
CA VAL A 26 -3.98 3.17 6.55
C VAL A 26 -4.68 4.33 5.86
N ALA A 27 -5.72 4.87 6.50
CA ALA A 27 -6.48 6.01 5.98
C ALA A 27 -6.96 5.84 4.52
N ASN A 28 -7.49 4.66 4.18
CA ASN A 28 -7.91 4.30 2.84
C ASN A 28 -6.78 4.19 1.79
N MET A 29 -5.53 4.09 2.24
CA MET A 29 -4.37 3.94 1.37
C MET A 29 -3.69 2.59 1.59
N PRO A 30 -3.46 1.79 0.53
CA PRO A 30 -2.63 0.61 0.63
C PRO A 30 -1.23 0.99 1.10
N THR A 31 -0.75 0.22 2.09
CA THR A 31 0.56 0.42 2.70
C THR A 31 1.33 -0.89 2.61
N LEU A 32 2.49 -0.83 1.98
CA LEU A 32 3.44 -1.94 1.90
C LEU A 32 4.57 -1.72 2.90
N GLN A 33 4.94 -2.76 3.63
CA GLN A 33 6.00 -2.73 4.63
C GLN A 33 7.17 -3.59 4.17
N PHE A 34 8.39 -3.10 4.35
CA PHE A 34 9.61 -3.74 3.89
C PHE A 34 10.64 -3.89 5.01
N GLY A 35 11.40 -4.98 4.95
CA GLY A 35 12.47 -5.31 5.88
C GLY A 35 11.97 -5.89 7.21
N PRO A 36 12.84 -6.03 8.22
CA PRO A 36 12.47 -6.66 9.48
C PRO A 36 11.36 -5.90 10.19
N ILE A 37 10.42 -6.65 10.77
CA ILE A 37 9.34 -6.10 11.59
C ILE A 37 9.89 -5.70 12.95
N ARG A 38 9.57 -4.49 13.39
CA ARG A 38 9.88 -3.95 14.71
C ARG A 38 8.61 -3.50 15.43
N GLU A 39 8.64 -3.58 16.75
CA GLU A 39 7.55 -3.09 17.60
C GLU A 39 7.81 -1.62 17.96
N VAL A 40 6.78 -0.79 17.79
CA VAL A 40 6.80 0.64 18.08
C VAL A 40 5.59 0.97 18.94
N THR A 41 5.84 1.58 20.09
CA THR A 41 4.79 2.11 20.95
C THR A 41 4.26 3.41 20.36
N THR A 42 2.95 3.48 20.13
CA THR A 42 2.31 4.69 19.64
C THR A 42 2.10 5.69 20.76
N LYS A 43 1.76 6.94 20.41
CA LYS A 43 1.37 7.99 21.36
C LYS A 43 0.16 7.62 22.24
N ARG A 44 -0.61 6.60 21.86
CA ARG A 44 -1.78 6.09 22.62
C ARG A 44 -1.42 4.83 23.42
N GLU A 45 -0.13 4.59 23.66
CA GLU A 45 0.39 3.44 24.42
C GLU A 45 0.04 2.07 23.81
N THR A 46 -0.38 2.04 22.54
CA THR A 46 -0.60 0.79 21.82
C THR A 46 0.67 0.33 21.11
N ILE A 47 0.93 -0.97 21.13
CA ILE A 47 2.06 -1.57 20.39
C ILE A 47 1.65 -1.77 18.94
N LYS A 48 2.46 -1.28 18.01
CA LYS A 48 2.32 -1.54 16.58
C LYS A 48 3.55 -2.24 16.03
N ARG A 49 3.31 -3.26 15.21
CA ARG A 49 4.34 -3.92 14.39
C ARG A 49 4.46 -3.22 13.06
N VAL A 50 5.66 -2.72 12.75
CA VAL A 50 5.94 -1.99 11.51
C VAL A 50 7.24 -2.49 10.89
N GLY A 51 7.30 -2.54 9.56
CA GLY A 51 8.54 -2.79 8.83
C GLY A 51 9.59 -1.69 9.06
N ALA A 52 10.82 -1.98 8.67
CA ALA A 52 11.92 -1.01 8.67
C ALA A 52 11.62 0.19 7.74
N ARG A 53 10.94 -0.07 6.63
CA ARG A 53 10.44 0.92 5.67
C ARG A 53 8.97 0.68 5.35
N SER A 54 8.27 1.74 4.99
CA SER A 54 6.87 1.69 4.57
C SER A 54 6.66 2.55 3.33
N LEU A 55 5.89 2.03 2.38
CA LEU A 55 5.43 2.73 1.19
C LEU A 55 3.93 2.92 1.28
N HIS A 56 3.49 4.17 1.30
CA HIS A 56 2.08 4.55 1.22
C HIS A 56 1.76 4.93 -0.22
N ILE A 57 0.76 4.30 -0.82
CA ILE A 57 0.46 4.47 -2.25
C ILE A 57 -0.90 5.16 -2.38
N GLN A 58 -0.91 6.36 -2.95
CA GLN A 58 -2.11 7.18 -3.20
C GLN A 58 -2.26 7.48 -4.70
N CYS A 59 -2.07 6.48 -5.53
CA CYS A 59 -2.25 6.55 -6.99
C CYS A 59 -2.70 5.18 -7.53
N GLY A 60 -3.03 5.12 -8.81
CA GLY A 60 -3.19 3.81 -9.48
C GLY A 60 -1.86 3.06 -9.47
N TRP A 61 -1.88 1.79 -9.09
CA TRP A 61 -0.69 0.95 -8.98
C TRP A 61 -0.96 -0.48 -9.43
N THR A 62 0.11 -1.15 -9.88
CA THR A 62 0.18 -2.59 -10.15
C THR A 62 1.44 -3.15 -9.49
N VAL A 63 1.35 -4.36 -8.98
CA VAL A 63 2.49 -5.17 -8.54
C VAL A 63 2.63 -6.29 -9.56
N GLU A 64 3.78 -6.34 -10.20
CA GLU A 64 4.07 -7.26 -11.28
C GLU A 64 5.26 -8.12 -10.92
N GLN A 65 5.18 -9.41 -11.25
CA GLN A 65 6.32 -10.31 -11.26
C GLN A 65 6.56 -10.75 -12.70
N ARG A 66 7.70 -10.31 -13.26
CA ARG A 66 8.04 -10.51 -14.68
C ARG A 66 6.97 -9.88 -15.59
N ALA A 67 6.07 -10.69 -16.15
CA ALA A 67 5.00 -10.26 -17.05
C ALA A 67 3.60 -10.55 -16.46
N THR A 68 3.53 -10.94 -15.19
CA THR A 68 2.29 -11.30 -14.51
C THR A 68 1.95 -10.24 -13.48
N VAL A 69 0.78 -9.63 -13.61
CA VAL A 69 0.21 -8.78 -12.56
C VAL A 69 -0.22 -9.69 -11.41
N LEU A 70 0.42 -9.52 -10.26
CA LEU A 70 0.09 -10.25 -9.03
C LEU A 70 -1.04 -9.57 -8.26
N ALA A 71 -1.08 -8.23 -8.31
CA ALA A 71 -2.07 -7.42 -7.63
C ALA A 71 -2.14 -6.03 -8.25
N ALA A 72 -3.31 -5.41 -8.28
CA ALA A 72 -3.52 -4.06 -8.77
C ALA A 72 -4.44 -3.27 -7.84
N TYR A 73 -4.38 -1.94 -7.94
CA TYR A 73 -5.26 -1.04 -7.20
C TYR A 73 -6.74 -1.46 -7.24
N ARG A 74 -7.21 -1.90 -8.42
CA ARG A 74 -8.60 -2.32 -8.66
C ARG A 74 -9.03 -3.51 -7.79
N ASP A 75 -8.11 -4.39 -7.44
CA ASP A 75 -8.40 -5.56 -6.60
C ASP A 75 -8.70 -5.16 -5.14
N PHE A 76 -8.32 -3.93 -4.76
CA PHE A 76 -8.54 -3.39 -3.41
C PHE A 76 -9.56 -2.24 -3.38
N VAL A 77 -10.12 -1.87 -4.54
CA VAL A 77 -11.25 -0.94 -4.57
C VAL A 77 -12.47 -1.69 -4.09
N ILE A 78 -12.89 -1.44 -2.85
CA ILE A 78 -14.24 -1.80 -2.41
C ILE A 78 -15.16 -0.90 -3.24
N THR A 79 -15.78 -1.46 -4.27
CA THR A 79 -16.93 -0.82 -4.91
C THR A 79 -17.98 -0.69 -3.82
N GLY A 80 -18.22 0.54 -3.35
CA GLY A 80 -19.40 0.83 -2.56
C GLY A 80 -20.58 0.25 -3.31
N GLU A 81 -21.31 -0.63 -2.61
CA GLU A 81 -22.57 -1.21 -3.05
C GLU A 81 -23.35 -0.16 -3.86
N LYS A 82 -23.55 -0.41 -5.15
CA LYS A 82 -24.56 0.31 -5.90
C LYS A 82 -25.88 -0.16 -5.31
N VAL A 83 -26.40 0.58 -4.35
CA VAL A 83 -27.81 0.48 -3.99
C VAL A 83 -28.56 0.96 -5.24
N ASP A 84 -29.21 0.03 -5.93
CA ASP A 84 -30.07 0.35 -7.07
C ASP A 84 -31.16 1.34 -6.60
N PRO A 85 -31.35 2.49 -7.28
CA PRO A 85 -32.35 3.48 -6.88
C PRO A 85 -33.81 2.99 -6.97
N TRP A 86 -34.03 1.74 -7.42
CA TRP A 86 -35.35 1.16 -7.67
C TRP A 86 -35.65 -0.07 -6.79
N SER A 87 -34.85 -0.37 -5.77
CA SER A 87 -35.06 -1.56 -4.91
C SER A 87 -36.18 -1.39 -3.85
N LEU A 88 -37.00 -0.36 -3.95
CA LEU A 88 -38.26 -0.26 -3.21
C LEU A 88 -39.40 -0.04 -4.22
N SER A 89 -39.89 -1.15 -4.77
CA SER A 89 -41.24 -1.26 -5.32
C SER A 89 -42.06 -2.17 -4.42
#